data_AF-A0A357B1T5-F1
#
_entry.id   AF-A0A357B1T5-F1
#
_cell.length_a   1.000
_cell.length_b   1.000
_cell.length_c   1.000
_cell.angle_alpha   90.00
_cell.angle_beta   90.00
_cell.angle_gamma   90.00
#
_symmetry.space_group_name_H-M   'P 1'
#
loop_
_entity.id
_entity.type
_entity.pdbx_description
1 polymer ?
#
loop_
_entity_poly.entity_id
_entity_poly.type
_entity_poly.pdbx_seq_one_letter_code
_entity_poly.pdbx_strand_id
1 'polypeptide(L)' 'MENYTKDELQEAERAILSTMYKCEKVVEKLEPGKSQHTLTVRRIKALRISSELIARELEKCDERVL' A
#
# COMPACT_ATOMS: atom_id res chain seq x y z
N MET A 1 -13.19 -16.60 3.88
CA MET A 1 -12.96 -15.30 3.22
C MET A 1 -13.23 -15.53 1.74
N GLU A 2 -14.01 -14.66 1.11
CA GLU A 2 -14.14 -14.66 -0.34
C GLU A 2 -12.75 -14.43 -0.95
N ASN A 3 -12.42 -15.16 -2.01
CA ASN A 3 -11.18 -14.95 -2.74
C ASN A 3 -11.35 -13.71 -3.62
N TYR A 4 -10.46 -12.73 -3.48
CA TYR A 4 -10.40 -11.58 -4.37
C TYR A 4 -9.98 -12.02 -5.78
N THR A 5 -10.53 -11.37 -6.80
CA THR A 5 -10.08 -11.54 -8.19
C THR A 5 -8.73 -10.85 -8.40
N LYS A 6 -7.99 -11.29 -9.43
CA LYS A 6 -6.72 -10.65 -9.81
C LYS A 6 -6.90 -9.17 -10.10
N ASP A 7 -7.98 -8.79 -10.79
CA ASP A 7 -8.27 -7.39 -11.12
C ASP A 7 -8.55 -6.55 -9.88
N GLU A 8 -9.29 -7.08 -8.90
CA GLU A 8 -9.53 -6.40 -7.62
C GLU A 8 -8.23 -6.20 -6.83
N LEU A 9 -7.35 -7.20 -6.82
CA LEU A 9 -6.03 -7.09 -6.18
C LEU A 9 -5.14 -6.05 -6.88
N GLN A 10 -5.10 -6.04 -8.22
CA GLN A 10 -4.34 -5.05 -8.98
C GLN A 10 -4.86 -3.63 -8.79
N GLU A 11 -6.18 -3.44 -8.73
CA GLU A 11 -6.75 -2.13 -8.49
C GLU A 11 -6.53 -1.66 -7.06
N ALA A 12 -6.60 -2.57 -6.08
CA ALA A 12 -6.24 -2.29 -4.70
C ALA A 12 -4.75 -1.88 -4.58
N GLU A 13 -3.84 -2.60 -5.24
CA GLU A 13 -2.42 -2.26 -5.27
C GLU A 13 -2.19 -0.86 -5.85
N ARG A 14 -2.81 -0.54 -6.99
CA ARG A 14 -2.74 0.77 -7.63
C ARG A 14 -3.21 1.88 -6.67
N ALA A 15 -4.32 1.67 -5.98
CA ALA A 15 -4.87 2.64 -5.03
C ALA A 15 -3.96 2.84 -3.81
N ILE A 16 -3.37 1.76 -3.28
CA ILE A 16 -2.40 1.80 -2.17
C ILE A 16 -1.14 2.57 -2.57
N LEU A 17 -0.56 2.26 -3.73
CA LEU A 17 0.64 2.94 -4.23
C LEU A 17 0.39 4.44 -4.47
N SER A 18 -0.76 4.80 -5.06
CA SER A 18 -1.15 6.20 -5.25
C SER A 18 -1.30 6.95 -3.93
N THR A 19 -1.91 6.31 -2.92
CA THR A 19 -2.08 6.88 -1.59
C THR A 19 -0.74 7.04 -0.88
N MET A 20 0.15 6.06 -1.01
CA MET A 20 1.49 6.08 -0.46
C MET A 20 2.32 7.22 -1.04
N TYR A 21 2.33 7.38 -2.36
CA TYR A 21 3.02 8.48 -3.05
C TYR A 21 2.56 9.85 -2.54
N LYS A 22 1.25 10.05 -2.37
CA LYS A 22 0.70 11.30 -1.80
C LYS A 22 1.20 11.52 -0.36
N CYS A 23 1.24 10.46 0.46
CA CYS A 23 1.75 10.54 1.82
C CYS A 23 3.24 10.89 1.86
N GLU A 24 4.06 10.32 0.97
CA GLU A 24 5.48 10.64 0.83
C GLU A 24 5.66 12.13 0.49
N LYS A 25 4.90 12.65 -0.47
CA LYS A 25 4.91 14.08 -0.84
C LYS A 25 4.44 15.02 0.28
N VAL A 26 3.54 14.56 1.15
CA VAL A 26 3.11 15.31 2.33
C VAL A 26 4.23 15.31 3.38
N VAL A 27 4.85 14.16 3.67
CA VAL A 27 5.94 14.06 4.65
C VAL A 27 7.11 14.99 4.31
N GLU A 28 7.48 15.12 3.03
CA GLU A 28 8.52 16.05 2.57
C GLU A 28 8.29 17.50 3.03
N LYS A 29 7.03 17.89 3.28
CA LYS A 29 6.64 19.25 3.67
C LYS A 29 6.36 19.41 5.17
N LEU A 30 6.37 18.31 5.93
CA LEU A 30 6.04 18.33 7.35
C LEU A 30 7.29 18.48 8.20
N GLU A 31 7.18 19.28 9.26
CA GLU A 31 8.25 19.46 10.22
C GLU A 31 8.50 18.18 11.05
N PRO A 32 9.74 17.64 11.06
CA PRO A 32 10.08 16.51 11.91
C PRO A 32 9.79 16.78 13.38
N GLY A 33 9.37 15.75 14.12
CA GLY A 33 9.03 15.87 15.54
C GLY A 33 7.60 16.35 15.83
N LYS A 34 6.85 16.82 14.83
CA LYS A 34 5.40 17.08 14.98
C LYS A 34 4.60 15.79 14.87
N SER A 35 3.43 15.78 15.50
CA SER A 35 2.48 14.65 15.48
C SER A 35 2.06 14.28 14.06
N GLN A 36 1.82 15.27 13.19
CA GLN A 36 1.45 15.07 11.80
C GLN A 36 2.55 14.35 10.99
N HIS A 37 3.82 14.73 11.18
CA HIS A 37 4.94 14.05 10.53
C HIS A 37 5.01 12.60 10.98
N THR A 38 4.97 12.35 12.29
CA THR A 38 5.02 11.00 12.87
C THR A 38 3.86 10.12 12.38
N LEU A 39 2.63 10.67 12.35
CA LEU A 39 1.45 9.96 11.88
C LEU A 39 1.59 9.58 10.39
N THR A 40 2.05 10.51 9.56
CA THR A 40 2.15 10.28 8.11
C THR A 40 3.25 9.28 7.79
N VAL A 41 4.39 9.32 8.49
CA VAL A 41 5.43 8.28 8.40
C VAL A 41 4.90 6.90 8.78
N ARG A 42 4.10 6.79 9.85
CA ARG A 42 3.47 5.52 10.24
C ARG A 42 2.47 5.02 9.20
N ARG A 43 1.70 5.92 8.58
CA ARG A 43 0.79 5.58 7.47
C ARG A 43 1.55 5.02 6.26
N ILE A 44 2.65 5.65 5.86
CA ILE A 44 3.50 5.13 4.76
C ILE A 44 3.97 3.72 5.06
N LYS A 45 4.45 3.46 6.30
CA LYS A 45 4.87 2.10 6.71
C LYS A 45 3.73 1.08 6.61
N ALA A 46 2.53 1.45 7.05
CA ALA A 46 1.36 0.58 6.95
C ALA A 46 0.99 0.30 5.47
N LEU A 47 1.00 1.33 4.62
CA LEU A 47 0.71 1.19 3.18
C LEU A 47 1.73 0.30 2.46
N ARG A 48 3.02 0.37 2.83
CA ARG A 48 4.05 -0.55 2.31
C ARG A 48 3.75 -2.00 2.67
N ILE A 49 3.41 -2.27 3.93
CA ILE A 49 3.02 -3.61 4.37
C ILE A 49 1.77 -4.09 3.63
N SER A 50 0.75 -3.23 3.47
CA SER A 50 -0.44 -3.56 2.68
C SER A 50 -0.11 -3.91 1.23
N SER A 51 0.79 -3.15 0.58
CA SER A 51 1.24 -3.42 -0.78
C SER A 51 1.94 -4.77 -0.90
N GLU A 52 2.84 -5.10 0.04
CA GLU A 52 3.53 -6.39 0.07
C GLU A 52 2.57 -7.56 0.25
N LEU A 53 1.52 -7.40 1.07
CA LEU A 53 0.49 -8.43 1.25
C LEU A 53 -0.34 -8.65 -0.01
N ILE A 54 -0.69 -7.58 -0.73
CA ILE A 54 -1.41 -7.67 -2.01
C ILE A 54 -0.53 -8.34 -3.07
N ALA A 55 0.74 -7.96 -3.17
CA ALA A 55 1.70 -8.56 -4.09
C ALA A 55 1.84 -10.07 -3.86
N ARG A 56 1.95 -10.52 -2.61
CA ARG A 56 1.98 -11.94 -2.27
C ARG A 56 0.72 -12.69 -2.66
N GLU A 57 -0.44 -12.04 -2.64
CA GLU A 57 -1.69 -12.67 -3.05
C GLU A 57 -1.80 -12.72 -4.59
N LEU A 58 -1.30 -11.70 -5.30
CA LEU A 58 -1.17 -11.70 -6.76
C LEU A 58 -0.24 -12.83 -7.25
N GLU A 59 0.88 -13.06 -6.57
CA GLU A 59 1.79 -14.18 -6.90
C GLU A 59 1.07 -15.53 -6.82
N LYS A 60 0.26 -15.77 -5.79
CA LYS A 60 -0.55 -16.99 -5.67
C LYS A 60 -1.62 -17.10 -6.76
N CYS A 61 -2.21 -15.97 -7.17
CA CYS A 61 -3.16 -15.95 -8.29
C CYS A 61 -2.49 -16.38 -9.61
N ASP A 62 -1.23 -16.00 -9.82
CA ASP A 62 -0.47 -16.38 -11.01
C ASP A 62 -0.01 -17.85 -10.99
N GLU A 63 0.37 -18.38 -9.83
CA GLU A 63 0.70 -19.80 -9.65
C GLU A 63 -0.50 -20.74 -9.89
N ARG A 64 -1.72 -20.28 -9.62
CA ARG A 64 -2.95 -21.06 -9.85
C ARG A 64 -3.35 -21.22 -11.33
N VAL A 65 -2.68 -20.50 -12.23
CA VAL A 65 -2.96 -20.52 -13.68
C VAL A 65 -2.00 -21.45 -14.44
N LEU A 66 -0.96 -21.97 -13.77
CA LEU A 66 -0.02 -22.99 -14.27
C LEU A 66 -0.46 -24.40 -13.86
#